data_AF-A0A917L223-F1
#
_entry.id   AF-A0A917L223-F1
#
_cell.length_a   1.000
_cell.length_b   1.000
_cell.length_c   1.000
_cell.angle_alpha   90.00
_cell.angle_beta   90.00
_cell.angle_gamma   90.00
#
_symmetry.space_group_name_H-M   'P 1'
#
loop_
_entity.id
_entity.type
_entity.pdbx_description
1 polymer ?
#
loop_
_entity_poly.entity_id
_entity_poly.type
_entity_poly.pdbx_seq_one_letter_code
_entity_poly.pdbx_strand_id
1 'polypeptide(L)'
;MGRIRGTGPAVHEGVIGMAGTGGGRPSIFPTLLYADAKAAISQLTEAFGFTELSVYEGQDGSVLHAELVQGNGAVMLGSKGRGGVFDAAMKDAGPAGVYVVVDDVDAHHQRAVDHGVEILMPPTDQDYGSRDYMARDAEGNIWSFGTYGPEIGA
;
A
#
# COMPACT_ATOMS: atom_id res chain seq x y z
N MET A 1 58.72 19.15 -8.48
CA MET A 1 57.72 19.08 -7.40
C MET A 1 56.86 20.33 -7.49
N GLY A 2 55.55 20.22 -7.78
CA GLY A 2 54.64 21.37 -7.88
C GLY A 2 53.62 21.29 -9.02
N ARG A 3 52.54 20.50 -8.84
CA ARG A 3 51.26 20.73 -9.52
C ARG A 3 50.52 21.84 -8.78
N ILE A 4 49.75 22.70 -9.46
CA ILE A 4 48.27 22.77 -9.44
C ILE A 4 47.86 23.74 -10.58
N ARG A 5 47.11 23.26 -11.59
CA ARG A 5 46.27 24.10 -12.47
C ARG A 5 44.82 23.96 -12.01
N GLY A 6 44.14 25.08 -11.91
CA GLY A 6 42.82 25.21 -11.31
C GLY A 6 41.64 24.76 -12.19
N THR A 7 40.55 24.56 -11.46
CA THR A 7 39.15 24.87 -11.78
C THR A 7 38.57 24.24 -13.04
N GLY A 8 37.97 23.05 -12.88
CA GLY A 8 36.91 22.57 -13.77
C GLY A 8 35.60 23.33 -13.54
N PRO A 9 34.68 23.33 -14.52
CA PRO A 9 33.37 23.94 -14.35
C PRO A 9 32.52 23.13 -13.37
N ALA A 10 31.76 23.85 -12.55
CA ALA A 10 30.71 23.28 -11.70
C ALA A 10 29.55 22.80 -12.58
N VAL A 11 29.11 21.56 -12.34
CA VAL A 11 27.76 21.11 -12.70
C VAL A 11 27.01 20.85 -11.40
N HIS A 12 26.03 21.71 -11.14
CA HIS A 12 24.97 21.44 -10.18
C HIS A 12 23.97 20.52 -10.88
N GLU A 13 23.96 19.23 -10.52
CA GLU A 13 22.84 18.36 -10.84
C GLU A 13 22.37 17.70 -9.54
N GLY A 14 21.11 17.99 -9.20
CA GLY A 14 20.43 17.36 -8.10
C GLY A 14 20.27 15.87 -8.39
N VAL A 15 20.74 15.03 -7.48
CA VAL A 15 20.33 13.63 -7.43
C VAL A 15 19.24 13.53 -6.38
N ILE A 16 18.03 13.36 -6.90
CA ILE A 16 16.81 12.93 -6.22
C ILE A 16 17.20 11.77 -5.30
N GLY A 17 16.89 11.88 -4.01
CA GLY A 17 17.22 10.85 -3.02
C GLY A 17 16.58 9.52 -3.40
N MET A 18 17.38 8.65 -4.03
CA MET A 18 17.05 7.27 -4.30
C MET A 18 16.79 6.57 -2.96
N ALA A 19 15.59 6.05 -2.77
CA ALA A 19 15.17 5.39 -1.55
C ALA A 19 16.16 4.29 -1.16
N GLY A 20 16.81 4.43 -0.01
CA GLY A 20 17.80 3.49 0.50
C GLY A 20 17.14 2.21 1.01
N THR A 21 17.50 1.10 0.38
CA THR A 21 17.12 -0.30 0.67
C THR A 21 17.99 -0.94 1.78
N GLY A 22 18.51 -0.14 2.71
CA GLY A 22 19.31 -0.65 3.83
C GLY A 22 18.46 -0.86 5.09
N GLY A 23 17.71 -1.97 5.18
CA GLY A 23 16.98 -2.33 6.40
C GLY A 23 15.50 -2.71 6.30
N GLY A 24 14.88 -2.87 5.12
CA GLY A 24 14.73 -1.82 4.11
C GLY A 24 13.32 -1.27 4.23
N ARG A 25 13.20 0.02 4.52
CA ARG A 25 11.89 0.68 4.54
C ARG A 25 11.29 0.58 3.13
N PRO A 26 9.99 0.26 3.02
CA PRO A 26 9.32 0.27 1.73
C PRO A 26 9.42 1.69 1.17
N SER A 27 9.69 1.78 -0.13
CA SER A 27 9.76 3.05 -0.86
C SER A 27 8.47 3.35 -1.63
N ILE A 28 7.52 2.41 -1.61
CA ILE A 28 6.23 2.47 -2.30
C ILE A 28 5.14 2.23 -1.27
N PHE A 29 4.16 3.13 -1.26
CA PHE A 29 2.97 3.06 -0.40
C PHE A 29 1.75 3.40 -1.25
N PRO A 30 0.88 2.44 -1.56
CA PRO A 30 -0.40 2.74 -2.19
C PRO A 30 -1.18 3.73 -1.31
N THR A 31 -1.65 4.82 -1.91
CA THR A 31 -2.47 5.82 -1.21
C THR A 31 -3.89 5.76 -1.74
N LEU A 32 -4.83 5.40 -0.87
CA LEU A 32 -6.22 5.11 -1.20
C LEU A 32 -7.14 6.19 -0.62
N LEU A 33 -8.29 6.41 -1.25
CA LEU A 33 -9.35 7.24 -0.68
C LEU A 33 -10.64 6.42 -0.58
N TYR A 34 -11.32 6.60 0.54
CA TYR A 34 -12.58 5.92 0.88
C TYR A 34 -13.67 6.93 1.19
N ALA A 35 -14.90 6.68 0.75
CA ALA A 35 -16.07 7.41 1.22
C ALA A 35 -16.29 7.16 2.72
N ASP A 36 -16.13 5.92 3.19
CA ASP A 36 -16.14 5.53 4.59
C ASP A 36 -14.79 4.91 4.99
N ALA A 37 -13.82 5.79 5.25
CA ALA A 37 -12.47 5.39 5.62
C ALA A 37 -12.41 4.62 6.96
N LYS A 38 -13.36 4.81 7.88
CA LYS A 38 -13.38 4.07 9.16
C LYS A 38 -13.84 2.63 8.93
N ALA A 39 -14.87 2.42 8.11
CA ALA A 39 -15.28 1.08 7.71
C ALA A 39 -14.16 0.36 6.94
N ALA A 40 -13.44 1.08 6.06
CA ALA A 40 -12.28 0.53 5.37
C ALA A 40 -11.18 0.11 6.35
N ILE A 41 -10.80 0.96 7.31
CA ILE A 41 -9.79 0.61 8.33
C ILE A 41 -10.20 -0.65 9.11
N SER A 42 -11.45 -0.71 9.59
CA SER A 42 -11.96 -1.89 10.31
C SER A 42 -11.89 -3.14 9.42
N GLN A 43 -12.32 -3.08 8.16
CA GLN A 43 -12.24 -4.23 7.25
C GLN A 43 -10.79 -4.65 6.98
N LEU A 44 -9.88 -3.72 6.70
CA LEU A 44 -8.48 -4.04 6.39
C LEU A 44 -7.75 -4.64 7.61
N THR A 45 -8.04 -4.17 8.82
CA THR A 45 -7.43 -4.67 10.05
C THR A 45 -8.05 -5.99 10.51
N GLU A 46 -9.39 -6.07 10.52
CA GLU A 46 -10.11 -7.25 11.01
C GLU A 46 -10.06 -8.38 9.98
N ALA A 47 -10.39 -8.15 8.71
CA ALA A 47 -10.47 -9.21 7.71
C ALA A 47 -9.11 -9.55 7.10
N PHE A 48 -8.29 -8.55 6.76
CA PHE A 48 -7.00 -8.76 6.09
C PHE A 48 -5.79 -8.73 7.02
N GLY A 49 -5.98 -8.47 8.31
CA GLY A 49 -4.93 -8.60 9.31
C GLY A 49 -3.90 -7.47 9.31
N PHE A 50 -4.18 -6.33 8.69
CA PHE A 50 -3.33 -5.15 8.81
C PHE A 50 -3.27 -4.64 10.25
N THR A 51 -2.17 -3.98 10.60
CA THR A 51 -2.01 -3.30 11.89
C THR A 51 -2.07 -1.79 11.71
N GLU A 52 -2.86 -1.10 12.54
CA GLU A 52 -2.86 0.37 12.57
C GLU A 52 -1.54 0.90 13.12
N LEU A 53 -0.85 1.73 12.32
CA LEU A 53 0.32 2.46 12.78
C LEU A 53 -0.04 3.88 13.22
N SER A 54 -0.88 4.55 12.44
CA SER A 54 -1.38 5.89 12.77
C SER A 54 -2.75 6.13 12.14
N VAL A 55 -3.63 6.82 12.87
CA VAL A 55 -4.93 7.29 12.38
C VAL A 55 -5.14 8.71 12.91
N TYR A 56 -5.28 9.67 12.00
CA TYR A 56 -5.53 11.07 12.32
C TYR A 56 -6.93 11.45 11.89
N GLU A 57 -7.79 11.80 12.85
CA GLU A 57 -9.18 12.16 12.59
C GLU A 57 -9.41 13.68 12.58
N GLY A 58 -10.36 14.12 11.75
CA GLY A 58 -10.89 15.47 11.72
C GLY A 58 -11.92 15.69 12.82
N GLN A 59 -12.23 16.96 13.08
CA GLN A 59 -13.30 17.32 14.03
C GLN A 59 -14.69 16.83 13.57
N ASP A 60 -14.85 16.62 12.26
CA ASP A 60 -16.05 16.09 11.64
C ASP A 60 -16.10 14.54 11.63
N GLY A 61 -15.09 13.88 12.20
CA GLY A 61 -14.96 12.43 12.24
C GLY A 61 -14.42 11.81 10.95
N SER A 62 -14.04 12.61 9.94
CA SER A 62 -13.35 12.11 8.75
C SER A 62 -11.94 11.62 9.08
N VAL A 63 -11.44 10.63 8.34
CA VAL A 63 -10.04 10.21 8.45
C VAL A 63 -9.20 11.16 7.60
N LEU A 64 -8.38 11.97 8.26
CA LEU A 64 -7.50 12.92 7.57
C LEU A 64 -6.37 12.20 6.85
N HIS A 65 -5.80 11.20 7.53
CA HIS A 65 -4.71 10.34 7.11
C HIS A 65 -4.66 9.12 8.04
N ALA A 66 -4.42 7.94 7.49
CA ALA A 66 -4.13 6.74 8.24
C ALA A 66 -3.04 5.91 7.54
N GLU A 67 -2.29 5.15 8.34
CA GLU A 67 -1.24 4.24 7.90
C GLU A 67 -1.53 2.85 8.46
N LEU A 68 -1.71 1.89 7.57
CA LEU A 68 -1.94 0.48 7.92
C LEU A 68 -0.78 -0.37 7.41
N VAL A 69 -0.18 -1.14 8.30
CA VAL A 69 1.06 -1.90 8.07
C VAL A 69 0.76 -3.38 7.86
N GLN A 70 1.49 -3.99 6.93
CA GLN A 70 1.56 -5.45 6.78
C GLN A 70 2.99 -5.87 6.39
N GLY A 71 3.59 -6.74 7.20
CA GLY A 71 5.00 -7.11 7.05
C GLY A 71 5.92 -5.88 7.15
N ASN A 72 6.74 -5.66 6.11
CA ASN A 72 7.54 -4.44 5.98
C ASN A 72 6.87 -3.36 5.11
N GLY A 73 5.66 -3.57 4.59
CA GLY A 73 4.94 -2.62 3.75
C GLY A 73 3.88 -1.83 4.52
N ALA A 74 3.36 -0.76 3.90
CA ALA A 74 2.18 -0.07 4.40
C ALA A 74 1.32 0.50 3.27
N VAL A 75 0.03 0.68 3.54
CA VAL A 75 -0.88 1.48 2.74
C VAL A 75 -1.23 2.76 3.50
N MET A 76 -1.38 3.85 2.76
CA MET A 76 -1.86 5.12 3.29
C MET A 76 -3.30 5.32 2.83
N LEU A 77 -4.17 5.89 3.67
CA LEU A 77 -5.54 6.15 3.27
C LEU A 77 -6.14 7.38 3.95
N GLY A 78 -7.23 7.89 3.39
CA GLY A 78 -8.02 8.96 3.97
C GLY A 78 -9.44 9.01 3.40
N SER A 79 -10.27 9.89 3.97
CA SER A 79 -11.64 10.11 3.47
C SER A 79 -11.64 10.90 2.16
N LYS A 80 -12.53 10.53 1.22
CA LYS A 80 -12.87 11.30 0.02
C LYS A 80 -13.55 12.62 0.39
N GLY A 81 -13.50 13.59 -0.52
CA GLY A 81 -14.26 14.84 -0.42
C GLY A 81 -13.72 15.84 0.61
N ARG A 82 -12.50 15.60 1.11
CA ARG A 82 -11.78 16.48 2.05
C ARG A 82 -11.19 17.73 1.37
N GLY A 83 -11.18 17.76 0.04
CA GLY A 83 -10.55 18.82 -0.75
C GLY A 83 -9.03 18.68 -0.84
N GLY A 84 -8.40 19.68 -1.46
CA GLY A 84 -6.96 19.66 -1.74
C GLY A 84 -6.62 18.98 -3.06
N VAL A 85 -5.33 19.02 -3.43
CA VAL A 85 -4.86 18.61 -4.76
C VAL A 85 -5.03 17.11 -4.99
N PHE A 86 -4.73 16.28 -3.97
CA PHE A 86 -4.81 14.82 -4.10
C PHE A 86 -6.25 14.31 -4.20
N ASP A 87 -7.15 14.78 -3.32
CA ASP A 87 -8.57 14.43 -3.36
C ASP A 87 -9.21 14.84 -4.69
N ALA A 88 -8.93 16.06 -5.17
CA ALA A 88 -9.42 16.53 -6.47
C ALA A 88 -8.89 15.70 -7.65
N ALA A 89 -7.64 15.23 -7.59
CA ALA A 89 -7.06 14.37 -8.62
C ALA A 89 -7.64 12.95 -8.60
N MET A 90 -8.03 12.46 -7.43
CA MET A 90 -8.56 11.11 -7.22
C MET A 90 -10.09 11.02 -7.28
N LYS A 91 -10.80 12.14 -7.44
CA LYS A 91 -12.27 12.22 -7.39
C LYS A 91 -13.01 11.23 -8.30
N ASP A 92 -12.47 10.98 -9.50
CA ASP A 92 -13.03 10.08 -10.52
C ASP A 92 -12.14 8.85 -10.74
N ALA A 93 -11.20 8.57 -9.81
CA ALA A 93 -10.34 7.41 -9.90
C ALA A 93 -11.18 6.13 -9.78
N GLY A 94 -10.85 5.14 -10.62
CA GLY A 94 -11.39 3.79 -10.49
C GLY A 94 -10.83 3.05 -9.27
N PRO A 95 -11.28 1.82 -9.03
CA PRO A 95 -10.74 1.00 -7.94
C PRO A 95 -9.23 0.79 -8.07
N ALA A 96 -8.54 0.77 -6.94
CA ALA A 96 -7.13 0.41 -6.87
C ALA A 96 -6.94 -1.12 -6.86
N GLY A 97 -5.77 -1.57 -7.30
CA GLY A 97 -5.30 -2.94 -7.11
C GLY A 97 -4.07 -2.95 -6.20
N VAL A 98 -4.09 -3.76 -5.14
CA VAL A 98 -2.96 -3.91 -4.21
C VAL A 98 -2.65 -5.40 -4.05
N TYR A 99 -1.39 -5.77 -4.27
CA TYR A 99 -0.88 -7.12 -3.99
C TYR A 99 -0.15 -7.14 -2.67
N VAL A 100 -0.47 -8.10 -1.80
CA VAL A 100 0.11 -8.26 -0.48
C VAL A 100 0.70 -9.65 -0.35
N VAL A 101 1.99 -9.71 0.00
CA VAL A 101 2.65 -10.99 0.24
C VAL A 101 2.21 -11.52 1.61
N VAL A 102 1.76 -12.78 1.65
CA VAL A 102 1.38 -13.48 2.88
C VAL A 102 2.01 -14.88 2.90
N ASP A 103 2.33 -15.38 4.09
CA ASP A 103 2.98 -16.68 4.26
C ASP A 103 2.01 -17.85 4.08
N ASP A 104 0.74 -17.68 4.51
CA ASP A 104 -0.30 -18.71 4.44
C ASP A 104 -1.58 -18.13 3.82
N VAL A 105 -1.76 -18.41 2.53
CA VAL A 105 -2.83 -17.87 1.69
C VAL A 105 -4.18 -18.49 2.04
N ASP A 106 -4.21 -19.77 2.39
CA ASP A 106 -5.45 -20.47 2.74
C ASP A 106 -5.99 -19.99 4.10
N ALA A 107 -5.11 -19.85 5.10
CA ALA A 107 -5.51 -19.31 6.40
C ALA A 107 -5.94 -17.84 6.31
N HIS A 108 -5.22 -17.03 5.52
CA HIS A 108 -5.56 -15.63 5.31
C HIS A 108 -6.88 -15.46 4.55
N HIS A 109 -7.11 -16.27 3.51
CA HIS A 109 -8.39 -16.36 2.81
C HIS A 109 -9.54 -16.76 3.75
N GLN A 110 -9.36 -17.80 4.58
CA GLN A 110 -10.41 -18.24 5.49
C GLN A 110 -10.82 -17.12 6.46
N ARG A 111 -9.85 -16.37 6.98
CA ARG A 111 -10.12 -15.18 7.80
C ARG A 111 -10.96 -14.15 7.03
N ALA A 112 -10.61 -13.83 5.78
CA ALA A 112 -11.38 -12.90 4.97
C ALA A 112 -12.84 -13.37 4.76
N VAL A 113 -13.05 -14.67 4.52
CA VAL A 113 -14.38 -15.28 4.42
C VAL A 113 -15.17 -15.17 5.72
N ASP A 114 -14.54 -15.44 6.87
CA ASP A 114 -15.18 -15.38 8.18
C ASP A 114 -15.64 -13.95 8.54
N HIS A 115 -14.97 -12.94 7.98
CA HIS A 115 -15.35 -11.52 8.07
C HIS A 115 -16.29 -11.03 6.95
N GLY A 116 -16.78 -11.94 6.09
CA GLY A 116 -17.80 -11.63 5.08
C GLY A 116 -17.28 -10.82 3.88
N VAL A 117 -15.98 -10.86 3.58
CA VAL A 117 -15.40 -10.18 2.42
C VAL A 117 -15.82 -10.89 1.12
N GLU A 118 -16.09 -10.13 0.06
CA GLU A 118 -16.37 -10.68 -1.27
C GLU A 118 -15.08 -11.28 -1.88
N ILE A 119 -15.06 -12.60 -2.07
CA ILE A 119 -13.97 -13.31 -2.73
C ILE A 119 -14.22 -13.36 -4.24
N LEU A 120 -13.27 -12.80 -5.01
CA LEU A 120 -13.30 -12.76 -6.47
C LEU A 120 -12.62 -13.97 -7.10
N MET A 121 -11.55 -14.45 -6.45
CA MET A 121 -10.80 -15.64 -6.85
C MET A 121 -10.43 -16.40 -5.58
N PRO A 122 -10.89 -17.66 -5.40
CA PRO A 122 -10.49 -18.47 -4.26
C PRO A 122 -9.00 -18.86 -4.36
N PRO A 123 -8.39 -19.39 -3.29
CA PRO A 123 -7.00 -19.84 -3.29
C PRO A 123 -6.69 -20.76 -4.48
N THR A 124 -5.82 -20.29 -5.37
CA THR A 124 -5.50 -20.92 -6.66
C THR A 124 -3.99 -20.92 -6.86
N ASP A 125 -3.45 -22.09 -7.18
CA ASP A 125 -2.03 -22.22 -7.57
C ASP A 125 -1.82 -21.62 -8.96
N GLN A 126 -0.76 -20.83 -9.10
CA GLN A 126 -0.46 -20.03 -10.28
C GLN A 126 0.75 -20.60 -11.04
N ASP A 127 0.79 -20.38 -12.35
CA ASP A 127 1.88 -20.87 -13.23
C ASP A 127 3.27 -20.37 -12.84
N TYR A 128 3.36 -19.22 -12.15
CA TYR A 128 4.60 -18.64 -11.64
C TYR A 128 4.98 -19.14 -10.23
N GLY A 129 4.33 -20.21 -9.76
CA GLY A 129 4.67 -20.91 -8.52
C GLY A 129 4.12 -20.26 -7.24
N SER A 130 3.26 -19.23 -7.36
CA SER A 130 2.55 -18.66 -6.22
C SER A 130 1.26 -19.41 -5.95
N ARG A 131 0.77 -19.31 -4.70
CA ARG A 131 -0.63 -19.53 -4.37
C ARG A 131 -1.26 -18.18 -4.11
N ASP A 132 -2.40 -17.89 -4.73
CA ASP A 132 -3.01 -16.57 -4.68
C ASP A 132 -4.53 -16.64 -4.43
N TYR A 133 -5.09 -15.62 -3.78
CA TYR A 133 -6.52 -15.34 -3.81
C TYR A 133 -6.78 -13.84 -4.03
N MET A 134 -7.99 -13.49 -4.49
CA MET A 134 -8.39 -12.10 -4.70
C MET A 134 -9.70 -11.79 -3.97
N ALA A 135 -9.77 -10.62 -3.37
CA ALA A 135 -10.93 -10.10 -2.67
C ALA A 135 -11.27 -8.67 -3.12
N ARG A 136 -12.56 -8.32 -3.02
CA ARG A 136 -13.05 -6.96 -3.20
C ARG A 136 -13.37 -6.36 -1.84
N ASP A 137 -12.84 -5.17 -1.56
CA ASP A 137 -13.23 -4.43 -0.37
C ASP A 137 -14.61 -3.75 -0.52
N ALA A 138 -15.11 -3.17 0.58
CA ALA A 138 -16.44 -2.56 0.63
C ALA A 138 -16.67 -1.41 -0.37
N GLU A 139 -15.60 -0.79 -0.90
CA GLU A 139 -15.68 0.29 -1.88
C GLU A 139 -15.17 -0.09 -3.27
N GLY A 140 -14.88 -1.38 -3.48
CA GLY A 140 -14.59 -1.94 -4.78
C GLY A 140 -13.12 -2.09 -5.12
N ASN A 141 -12.17 -1.70 -4.25
CA ASN A 141 -10.75 -1.95 -4.52
C ASN A 141 -10.46 -3.45 -4.49
N ILE A 142 -9.47 -3.85 -5.27
CA ILE A 142 -9.08 -5.24 -5.47
C ILE A 142 -7.82 -5.51 -4.66
N TRP A 143 -7.93 -6.44 -3.73
CA TRP A 143 -6.83 -6.91 -2.90
C TRP A 143 -6.47 -8.33 -3.32
N SER A 144 -5.23 -8.49 -3.78
CA SER A 144 -4.65 -9.78 -4.11
C SER A 144 -3.68 -10.18 -3.01
N PHE A 145 -3.75 -11.43 -2.57
CA PHE A 145 -2.85 -11.98 -1.56
C PHE A 145 -2.20 -13.22 -2.10
N GLY A 146 -0.90 -13.35 -1.91
CA GLY A 146 -0.20 -14.55 -2.35
C GLY A 146 1.22 -14.66 -1.82
N THR A 147 1.89 -15.75 -2.19
CA THR A 147 3.22 -16.09 -1.68
C THR A 147 4.37 -15.48 -2.49
N TYR A 148 4.08 -14.86 -3.64
CA TYR A 148 5.11 -14.33 -4.54
C TYR A 148 5.53 -12.91 -4.15
N GLY A 149 6.76 -12.78 -3.64
CA GLY A 149 7.45 -11.50 -3.51
C GLY A 149 8.46 -11.32 -4.65
N PRO A 150 8.37 -10.28 -5.49
CA PRO A 150 9.38 -10.03 -6.51
C PRO A 150 10.73 -9.71 -5.86
N GLU A 151 11.82 -10.24 -6.40
CA GLU A 151 13.17 -9.85 -5.99
C GLU A 151 13.43 -8.41 -6.42
N ILE A 152 13.58 -7.51 -5.44
CA ILE A 152 13.95 -6.11 -5.68
C ILE A 152 15.46 -6.00 -5.42
N GLY A 153 16.21 -5.54 -6.43
CA GLY A 153 17.65 -5.38 -6.35
C GLY A 153 18.06 -4.53 -5.15
N ALA A 154 19.15 -4.93 -4.50
CA ALA A 154 19.73 -4.24 -3.34
C ALA A 154 20.34 -2.87 -3.71
#